data_AF-A0A349SXY6-F1
#
_entry.id   AF-A0A349SXY6-F1
#
_cell.length_a   1.000
_cell.length_b   1.000
_cell.length_c   1.000
_cell.angle_alpha   90.00
_cell.angle_beta   90.00
_cell.angle_gamma   90.00
#
_symmetry.space_group_name_H-M   'P 1'
#
loop_
_entity.id
_entity.type
_entity.pdbx_description
1 polymer ?
#
loop_
_entity_poly.entity_id
_entity_poly.type
_entity_poly.pdbx_seq_one_letter_code
_entity_poly.pdbx_strand_id
1 'polypeptide(L)' 'HMYDTVKGSDYIGDQDAIEYMCSVGPEAVFELDHMGLPFSRTEAGRIYQRPFGGQSKNF' A
#
# COMPACT_ATOMS: atom_id res chain seq x y z
N HIS A 1 -4.04 -2.84 -5.62
CA HIS A 1 -4.29 -2.21 -4.29
C HIS A 1 -5.71 -1.70 -4.18
N MET A 2 -6.15 -0.70 -4.97
CA MET A 2 -7.54 -0.22 -4.93
C MET A 2 -8.57 -1.34 -5.12
N TYR A 3 -8.41 -2.18 -6.15
CA TYR A 3 -9.30 -3.33 -6.39
C TYR A 3 -9.43 -4.23 -5.16
N ASP A 4 -8.31 -4.63 -4.57
CA ASP A 4 -8.28 -5.49 -3.38
C ASP A 4 -8.98 -4.81 -2.19
N THR A 5 -8.81 -3.50 -2.01
CA THR A 5 -9.46 -2.73 -0.96
C THR A 5 -10.97 -2.62 -1.17
N VAL A 6 -11.43 -2.33 -2.41
CA VAL A 6 -12.86 -2.29 -2.74
C VAL A 6 -13.50 -3.66 -2.51
N LYS A 7 -12.90 -4.72 -3.05
CA LYS A 7 -13.35 -6.10 -2.83
C LYS A 7 -13.34 -6.48 -1.35
N GLY A 8 -12.29 -6.13 -0.62
CA GLY A 8 -12.13 -6.45 0.80
C GLY A 8 -13.08 -5.68 1.70
N SER A 9 -13.52 -4.49 1.27
CA SER A 9 -14.57 -3.73 1.93
C SER A 9 -15.98 -4.30 1.70
N ASP A 10 -16.11 -5.43 1.00
CA ASP A 10 -17.41 -5.99 0.58
C ASP A 10 -18.25 -5.00 -0.24
N TYR A 11 -17.58 -4.19 -1.06
CA TYR A 11 -18.17 -3.15 -1.92
C TYR A 11 -18.99 -2.06 -1.21
N ILE A 12 -18.89 -1.95 0.12
CA ILE A 12 -19.54 -0.88 0.90
C ILE A 12 -18.60 0.28 1.24
N GLY A 13 -17.33 0.23 0.81
CA GLY A 13 -16.39 1.32 0.99
C GLY A 13 -16.57 2.43 -0.06
N ASP A 14 -16.46 3.68 0.38
CA ASP A 14 -16.49 4.86 -0.50
C ASP A 14 -15.27 4.84 -1.44
N GLN A 15 -15.52 4.65 -2.74
CA GLN A 15 -14.46 4.34 -3.69
C GLN A 15 -13.55 5.53 -4.01
N ASP A 16 -14.05 6.76 -3.88
CA ASP A 16 -13.27 7.98 -4.02
C ASP A 16 -12.24 8.13 -2.89
N ALA A 17 -12.63 7.82 -1.66
CA ALA A 17 -11.73 7.78 -0.51
C ALA A 17 -10.68 6.65 -0.66
N ILE A 18 -11.09 5.47 -1.13
CA ILE A 18 -10.18 4.35 -1.38
C ILE A 18 -9.19 4.68 -2.50
N GLU A 19 -9.65 5.29 -3.60
CA GLU A 19 -8.80 5.73 -4.71
C GLU A 19 -7.75 6.73 -4.23
N TYR A 20 -8.17 7.76 -3.47
CA TYR A 20 -7.26 8.74 -2.90
C TYR A 20 -6.21 8.05 -2.02
N MET A 21 -6.63 7.22 -1.07
CA MET A 21 -5.72 6.48 -0.18
C MET A 21 -4.71 5.63 -0.96
N CYS A 22 -5.17 4.85 -1.94
CA CYS A 22 -4.30 3.95 -2.70
C CYS A 22 -3.35 4.68 -3.66
N SER A 23 -3.73 5.87 -4.16
CA SER A 23 -2.91 6.68 -5.06
C SER A 23 -1.83 7.48 -4.32
N VAL A 24 -2.14 8.09 -3.17
CA VAL A 24 -1.18 8.87 -2.37
C VAL A 24 -0.33 8.01 -1.44
N GLY A 25 -0.78 6.79 -1.12
CA GLY A 25 -0.12 5.88 -0.19
C GLY A 25 1.39 5.65 -0.44
N PRO A 26 1.85 5.42 -1.69
CA PRO A 26 3.28 5.25 -1.97
C PRO A 26 4.13 6.46 -1.58
N GLU A 27 3.65 7.69 -1.87
CA GLU A 27 4.35 8.93 -1.51
C GLU A 27 4.45 9.07 0.00
N ALA A 28 3.35 8.86 0.72
CA ALA A 28 3.32 8.91 2.18
C ALA A 28 4.27 7.87 2.82
N VAL A 29 4.39 6.66 2.27
CA VAL A 29 5.35 5.66 2.77
C VAL A 29 6.79 6.08 2.52
N PHE A 30 7.10 6.63 1.34
CA PHE A 30 8.43 7.17 1.06
C PHE A 30 8.76 8.40 1.91
N GLU A 31 7.79 9.25 2.20
CA GLU A 31 7.97 10.39 3.11
C GLU A 31 8.48 9.92 4.48
N LEU A 32 7.85 8.89 5.07
CA LEU A 32 8.32 8.29 6.32
C LEU A 32 9.73 7.70 6.21
N ASP A 33 10.06 7.07 5.08
CA ASP A 33 11.40 6.55 4.83
C ASP A 33 12.45 7.68 4.83
N HIS A 34 12.15 8.80 4.17
CA HIS A 34 13.01 9.98 4.12
C HIS A 34 13.10 10.71 5.47
N MET A 35 12.07 10.62 6.32
CA MET A 35 12.11 11.10 7.71
C MET A 35 12.99 10.23 8.62
N GLY A 36 13.47 9.09 8.14
CA GLY A 36 14.39 8.21 8.86
C GLY A 36 13.74 7.01 9.54
N LEU A 37 12.49 6.66 9.17
CA LEU A 37 11.85 5.45 9.68
C LEU A 37 12.66 4.21 9.22
N PRO A 38 13.18 3.37 10.13
CA PRO A 38 14.12 2.31 9.78
C PRO A 38 13.41 1.06 9.26
N PHE A 39 12.82 1.15 8.07
CA PHE A 39 12.26 -0.01 7.40
C PHE A 39 13.31 -1.09 7.15
N SER A 40 12.92 -2.35 7.30
CA SER A 40 13.70 -3.48 6.79
C SER A 40 13.94 -3.31 5.28
N ARG A 41 15.10 -3.79 4.80
CA ARG A 41 15.54 -3.59 3.42
C ARG A 41 15.66 -4.91 2.67
N THR A 42 15.45 -4.84 1.35
CA THR A 42 15.86 -5.91 0.42
C THR A 42 17.37 -5.84 0.17
N GLU A 43 17.94 -6.86 -0.47
CA GLU A 43 19.36 -6.86 -0.88
C GLU A 43 19.72 -5.68 -1.81
N ALA A 44 18.73 -5.16 -2.55
CA ALA A 44 18.89 -3.98 -3.40
C ALA A 44 18.69 -2.64 -2.66
N GLY A 45 18.56 -2.66 -1.33
CA GLY A 45 18.39 -1.45 -0.51
C GLY A 45 16.99 -0.82 -0.54
N ARG A 46 16.00 -1.45 -1.20
CA ARG A 46 14.61 -0.95 -1.24
C ARG A 46 13.86 -1.33 0.03
N ILE A 47 12.78 -0.61 0.35
CA ILE A 47 11.86 -0.98 1.44
C ILE A 47 11.36 -2.41 1.20
N TYR A 48 11.54 -3.29 2.19
CA TYR A 48 11.06 -4.66 2.14
C TYR A 48 9.53 -4.72 2.27
N GLN A 49 8.88 -5.46 1.38
CA GLN A 49 7.44 -5.71 1.41
C GLN A 49 7.18 -7.21 1.59
N ARG A 50 6.24 -7.56 2.48
CA ARG A 50 5.83 -8.95 2.73
C ARG A 50 4.43 -9.23 2.18
N PRO A 51 4.10 -10.50 1.89
CA PRO A 51 2.71 -10.88 1.67
C PRO A 51 1.82 -10.52 2.86
N PHE A 52 0.59 -10.12 2.59
CA PHE A 52 -0.45 -9.90 3.59
C PHE A 52 -1.80 -10.41 3.09
N GLY A 53 -2.72 -10.68 4.01
CA GLY A 53 -4.06 -11.17 3.67
C GLY A 53 -4.83 -10.18 2.79
N GLY A 54 -5.55 -10.70 1.80
CA GLY A 54 -6.37 -9.88 0.90
C GLY A 54 -5.60 -9.06 -0.13
N GLN A 55 -4.31 -9.33 -0.37
CA GLN A 55 -3.50 -8.64 -1.40
C GLN A 55 -3.24 -9.54 -2.60
N SER A 56 -3.53 -9.05 -3.80
CA SER A 56 -3.25 -9.73 -5.06
C SER A 56 -2.25 -8.94 -5.92
N LYS A 57 -1.54 -9.62 -6.83
CA LYS A 57 -0.47 -9.02 -7.67
C LYS A 57 -0.86 -8.80 -9.13
N ASN A 58 -1.94 -9.40 -9.60
CA ASN A 58 -2.25 -9.56 -11.03
C ASN A 58 -3.59 -8.94 -11.43
N PHE A 59 -4.10 -7.98 -10.65
CA PHE A 59 -5.37 -7.29 -10.89
C PHE A 59 -5.20 -5.78 -10.66
#